data_AF-A0A0D2XDB9-F1
#
_entry.id   AF-A0A0D2XDB9-F1
#
_cell.length_a   1.000
_cell.length_b   1.000
_cell.length_c   1.000
_cell.angle_alpha   90.00
_cell.angle_beta   90.00
_cell.angle_gamma   90.00
#
_symmetry.space_group_name_H-M   'P 1'
#
loop_
_entity.id
_entity.type
_entity.pdbx_description
1 polymer ?
#
loop_
_entity_poly.entity_id
_entity_poly.type
_entity_poly.pdbx_seq_one_letter_code
_entity_poly.pdbx_strand_id
1 'polypeptide(L)'
;MWRRTYLTLVLIRLWFALSPSYLHPDENFQGPEVIAGQIFSYPVRHTWEFTSENPIRSVFPLWPVYGLPMLLLRWLWIGNGKDGEIPPIAVFWTLRVLMFVISFVLEDWALHELIPSPKHRRVAVLLVASSYVTWTYQTHTFSNSVETLVVAWSLVLIQRVADPRQRSCVLSATVLGIVGVFGVFNRITFPAFLVVPGLRLLPVFWKRPTSLVYLTLAAALTTVIAIGLDTAFYLPGPITWTDLIHKPVITPLNNFKYNSATENLAQHGLHPWYQHLVGNLPLLLGPAAALLIIRPKLSIRLWSAVSGLVVLSAFQHQEARFLLPTVPLFLSSIRMPRNQTILYGFTTVWIGFNLVLGSLMGIYHQGGVVPGQVFLSQQPDATQAIWWKTYTPPIWLLNGKNEFLTTRDVMGLKGEVLLEQLYGLATCDTPADRRNQEYLKEKNGTYLIAPASATWLDPYLSNKGLEGLRFREVWRYRKHLNLDDLDFGDDGVWDTLARVIGRRGLVAWRVTKSCPN
;
A
#
# COMPACT_ATOMS: atom_id res chain seq x y z
N MET A 1 13.63 -5.14 -30.68
CA MET A 1 12.33 -4.56 -30.29
C MET A 1 12.03 -4.71 -28.80
N TRP A 2 12.14 -5.90 -28.19
CA TRP A 2 11.79 -6.12 -26.76
C TRP A 2 12.43 -5.15 -25.75
N ARG A 3 13.71 -4.78 -25.92
CA ARG A 3 14.40 -3.82 -25.04
C ARG A 3 13.74 -2.45 -25.04
N ARG A 4 13.32 -1.96 -26.22
CA ARG A 4 12.62 -0.68 -26.35
C ARG A 4 11.27 -0.74 -25.64
N THR A 5 10.50 -1.81 -25.87
CA THR A 5 9.23 -2.06 -25.17
C THR A 5 9.42 -2.08 -23.66
N TYR A 6 10.44 -2.79 -23.18
CA TYR A 6 10.76 -2.83 -21.75
C TYR A 6 11.07 -1.44 -21.18
N LEU A 7 11.92 -0.66 -21.86
CA LEU A 7 12.23 0.72 -21.43
C LEU A 7 10.98 1.61 -21.39
N THR A 8 10.09 1.51 -22.39
CA THR A 8 8.81 2.21 -22.37
C THR A 8 7.96 1.80 -21.17
N LEU A 9 7.91 0.50 -20.83
CA LEU A 9 7.18 0.00 -19.66
C LEU A 9 7.78 0.49 -18.34
N VAL A 10 9.11 0.64 -18.26
CA VAL A 10 9.78 1.24 -17.09
C VAL A 10 9.39 2.72 -16.94
N LEU A 11 9.29 3.48 -18.04
CA LEU A 11 8.82 4.87 -17.99
C LEU A 11 7.35 4.97 -17.57
N ILE A 12 6.50 4.06 -18.04
CA ILE A 12 5.10 3.96 -17.59
C ILE A 12 5.05 3.65 -16.09
N ARG A 13 5.88 2.70 -15.60
CA ARG A 13 6.00 2.38 -14.18
C ARG A 13 6.41 3.61 -13.36
N LEU A 14 7.40 4.38 -13.82
CA LEU A 14 7.82 5.63 -13.16
C LEU A 14 6.71 6.68 -13.13
N TRP A 15 5.96 6.84 -14.24
CA TRP A 15 4.81 7.74 -14.31
C TRP A 15 3.77 7.42 -13.24
N PHE A 16 3.42 6.13 -13.08
CA PHE A 16 2.47 5.70 -12.04
C PHE A 16 3.03 5.84 -10.63
N ALA A 17 4.32 5.57 -10.41
CA ALA A 17 4.97 5.83 -9.12
C ALA A 17 4.87 7.32 -8.71
N LEU A 18 4.99 8.23 -9.69
CA LEU A 18 4.86 9.68 -9.50
C LEU A 18 3.42 10.20 -9.58
N SER A 19 2.43 9.30 -9.65
CA SER A 19 1.01 9.67 -9.63
C SER A 19 0.50 9.77 -8.19
N PRO A 20 -0.36 10.75 -7.86
CA PRO A 20 -0.85 10.97 -6.49
C PRO A 20 -1.99 10.02 -6.10
N SER A 21 -2.08 8.86 -6.74
CA SER A 21 -3.06 7.82 -6.43
C SER A 21 -2.92 7.31 -5.00
N TYR A 22 -4.04 6.88 -4.43
CA TYR A 22 -4.11 6.44 -3.04
C TYR A 22 -4.81 5.10 -2.95
N LEU A 23 -4.04 4.01 -3.00
CA LEU A 23 -4.63 2.69 -3.21
C LEU A 23 -5.28 2.11 -1.96
N HIS A 24 -4.75 2.42 -0.78
CA HIS A 24 -5.23 1.93 0.51
C HIS A 24 -4.53 2.70 1.66
N PRO A 25 -5.20 2.96 2.80
CA PRO A 25 -4.60 3.69 3.92
C PRO A 25 -3.28 3.16 4.46
N ASP A 26 -3.18 1.84 4.58
CA ASP A 26 -1.98 1.12 5.01
C ASP A 26 -0.70 1.42 4.23
N GLU A 27 -0.80 1.98 3.03
CA GLU A 27 0.38 2.50 2.30
C GLU A 27 1.18 3.49 3.16
N ASN A 28 0.50 4.25 4.02
CA ASN A 28 1.12 5.24 4.90
C ASN A 28 1.14 4.77 6.36
N PHE A 29 0.02 4.24 6.85
CA PHE A 29 -0.16 3.95 8.29
C PHE A 29 0.69 2.81 8.82
N GLN A 30 1.04 1.84 7.97
CA GLN A 30 1.84 0.67 8.38
C GLN A 30 3.35 0.85 8.18
N GLY A 31 3.80 1.99 7.66
CA GLY A 31 5.21 2.17 7.36
C GLY A 31 5.67 3.62 7.39
N PRO A 32 5.51 4.39 6.29
CA PRO A 32 6.05 5.74 6.18
C PRO A 32 5.70 6.67 7.33
N GLU A 33 4.44 6.69 7.77
CA GLU A 33 3.98 7.62 8.80
C GLU A 33 4.68 7.37 10.14
N VAL A 34 4.82 6.11 10.55
CA VAL A 34 5.47 5.73 11.82
C VAL A 34 6.93 6.19 11.85
N ILE A 35 7.68 5.94 10.78
CA ILE A 35 9.10 6.27 10.72
C ILE A 35 9.33 7.78 10.51
N ALA A 36 8.46 8.45 9.75
CA ALA A 36 8.56 9.89 9.53
C ALA A 36 8.42 10.67 10.86
N GLY A 37 7.55 10.21 11.75
CA GLY A 37 7.42 10.78 13.11
C GLY A 37 8.71 10.66 13.92
N GLN A 38 9.46 9.57 13.79
CA GLN A 38 10.72 9.38 14.52
C GLN A 38 11.89 10.21 13.95
N ILE A 39 11.97 10.38 12.63
CA ILE A 39 13.13 11.02 11.97
C ILE A 39 12.96 12.53 11.85
N PHE A 40 11.75 12.99 11.54
CA PHE A 40 11.45 14.39 11.23
C PHE A 40 10.60 15.07 12.30
N SER A 41 10.20 14.34 13.36
CA SER A 41 9.32 14.86 14.41
C SER A 41 7.98 15.39 13.89
N TYR A 42 7.52 14.88 12.73
CA TYR A 42 6.18 15.21 12.26
C TYR A 42 5.15 14.65 13.25
N PRO A 43 4.02 15.34 13.48
CA PRO A 43 2.95 14.73 14.24
C PRO A 43 2.32 13.63 13.38
N VAL A 44 2.10 12.47 13.98
CA VAL A 44 1.72 11.22 13.29
C VAL A 44 0.61 10.52 14.05
N ARG A 45 -0.17 9.70 13.36
CA ARG A 45 -1.15 8.83 13.98
C ARG A 45 -0.65 7.39 13.98
N HIS A 46 -0.44 6.83 15.16
CA HIS A 46 -0.28 5.40 15.32
C HIS A 46 -1.64 4.72 15.33
N THR A 47 -1.81 3.70 14.50
CA THR A 47 -3.03 2.88 14.48
C THR A 47 -3.05 1.93 15.68
N TRP A 48 -4.20 1.29 15.90
CA TRP A 48 -4.37 0.24 16.92
C TRP A 48 -3.32 -0.88 16.78
N GLU A 49 -2.79 -1.12 15.57
CA GLU A 49 -1.77 -2.12 15.31
C GLU A 49 -0.45 -1.86 16.06
N PHE A 50 -0.18 -0.60 16.40
CA PHE A 50 0.98 -0.13 17.15
C PHE A 50 0.63 0.25 18.60
N THR A 51 -0.61 0.65 18.89
CA THR A 51 -1.00 1.17 20.23
C THR A 51 -1.69 0.16 21.14
N SER A 52 -2.08 -1.01 20.63
CA SER A 52 -2.69 -2.08 21.45
C SER A 52 -1.73 -2.62 22.51
N GLU A 53 -2.27 -3.28 23.54
CA GLU A 53 -1.47 -3.94 24.59
C GLU A 53 -0.49 -4.98 24.05
N ASN A 54 -0.84 -5.64 22.93
CA ASN A 54 0.00 -6.60 22.23
C ASN A 54 0.22 -6.15 20.78
N PRO A 55 1.14 -5.20 20.52
CA PRO A 55 1.36 -4.65 19.19
C PRO A 55 1.67 -5.73 18.17
N ILE A 56 1.10 -5.59 16.97
CA ILE A 56 1.15 -6.61 15.92
C ILE A 56 2.05 -6.21 14.73
N ARG A 57 2.61 -5.00 14.74
CA ARG A 57 3.47 -4.48 13.67
C ARG A 57 4.90 -4.30 14.15
N SER A 58 5.84 -4.83 13.37
CA SER A 58 7.25 -4.66 13.63
C SER A 58 7.76 -3.33 13.06
N VAL A 59 8.62 -2.63 13.79
CA VAL A 59 9.39 -1.49 13.26
C VAL A 59 10.71 -1.93 12.65
N PHE A 60 11.21 -3.12 12.98
CA PHE A 60 12.44 -3.70 12.40
C PHE A 60 12.49 -3.62 10.86
N PRO A 61 11.48 -4.08 10.09
CA PRO A 61 11.52 -4.00 8.63
C PRO A 61 11.34 -2.57 8.12
N LEU A 62 10.69 -1.69 8.89
CA LEU A 62 10.43 -0.30 8.49
C LEU A 62 11.72 0.53 8.47
N TRP A 63 12.67 0.24 9.35
CA TRP A 63 13.95 0.95 9.42
C TRP A 63 14.78 0.81 8.14
N PRO A 64 15.09 -0.40 7.63
CA PRO A 64 15.81 -0.55 6.37
C PRO A 64 15.03 -0.01 5.15
N VAL A 65 13.71 -0.18 5.12
CA VAL A 65 12.88 0.15 3.95
C VAL A 65 12.56 1.64 3.87
N TYR A 66 12.22 2.29 4.99
CA TYR A 66 11.78 3.69 5.01
C TYR A 66 12.75 4.57 5.80
N GLY A 67 13.29 4.08 6.93
CA GLY A 67 14.15 4.86 7.81
C GLY A 67 15.48 5.27 7.18
N LEU A 68 16.23 4.31 6.61
CA LEU A 68 17.51 4.61 5.95
C LEU A 68 17.34 5.60 4.78
N PRO A 69 16.36 5.43 3.86
CA PRO A 69 16.10 6.40 2.81
C PRO A 69 15.69 7.79 3.32
N MET A 70 14.88 7.87 4.38
CA MET A 70 14.52 9.15 4.99
C MET A 70 15.72 9.85 5.66
N LEU A 71 16.60 9.11 6.34
CA LEU A 71 17.85 9.64 6.88
C LEU A 71 18.78 10.14 5.78
N LEU A 72 18.88 9.41 4.66
CA LEU A 72 19.65 9.84 3.51
C LEU A 72 19.07 11.13 2.91
N LEU A 73 17.73 11.21 2.77
CA LEU A 73 17.06 12.43 2.33
C LEU A 73 17.37 13.60 3.26
N ARG A 74 17.31 13.39 4.59
CA ARG A 74 17.66 14.40 5.58
C ARG A 74 19.09 14.90 5.41
N TRP A 75 20.03 13.97 5.27
CA TRP A 75 21.44 14.30 5.07
C TRP A 75 21.67 15.10 3.78
N LEU A 76 21.06 14.68 2.67
CA LEU A 76 21.15 15.40 1.38
C LEU A 76 20.51 16.80 1.43
N TRP A 77 19.40 16.93 2.17
CA TRP A 77 18.70 18.19 2.31
C TRP A 77 19.54 19.23 3.05
N ILE A 78 20.09 18.85 4.21
CA ILE A 78 20.99 19.68 5.00
C ILE A 78 22.27 20.00 4.20
N GLY A 79 22.85 18.99 3.53
CA GLY A 79 24.06 19.16 2.72
C GLY A 79 23.91 20.14 1.55
N ASN A 80 22.69 20.41 1.09
CA ASN A 80 22.41 21.38 0.03
C ASN A 80 22.07 22.79 0.57
N GLY A 81 22.45 23.08 1.82
CA GLY A 81 22.27 24.40 2.44
C GLY A 81 20.81 24.74 2.77
N LYS A 82 19.94 23.73 2.87
CA LYS A 82 18.55 23.91 3.32
C LYS A 82 18.45 23.48 4.78
N ASP A 83 18.62 24.44 5.68
CA ASP A 83 18.53 24.20 7.13
C ASP A 83 17.08 24.13 7.65
N GLY A 84 16.09 24.28 6.76
CA GLY A 84 14.67 24.21 7.10
C GLY A 84 14.12 22.79 7.17
N GLU A 85 12.97 22.64 7.85
CA GLU A 85 12.21 21.39 7.92
C GLU A 85 11.88 20.86 6.51
N ILE A 86 12.03 19.55 6.35
CA ILE A 86 11.71 18.90 5.07
C ILE A 86 10.19 18.87 4.94
N PRO A 87 9.60 19.31 3.81
CA PRO A 87 8.17 19.17 3.62
C PRO A 87 7.76 17.68 3.51
N PRO A 88 6.72 17.20 4.21
CA PRO A 88 6.23 15.82 4.13
C PRO A 88 5.96 15.34 2.71
N ILE A 89 5.49 16.24 1.82
CA ILE A 89 5.24 15.90 0.42
C ILE A 89 6.52 15.51 -0.33
N ALA A 90 7.67 16.10 0.03
CA ALA A 90 8.96 15.69 -0.54
C ALA A 90 9.32 14.28 -0.08
N VAL A 91 9.15 13.98 1.21
CA VAL A 91 9.36 12.63 1.77
C VAL A 91 8.46 11.61 1.07
N PHE A 92 7.17 11.91 0.90
CA PHE A 92 6.21 11.05 0.18
C PHE A 92 6.75 10.66 -1.20
N TRP A 93 7.10 11.63 -2.05
CA TRP A 93 7.60 11.35 -3.40
C TRP A 93 8.96 10.65 -3.39
N THR A 94 9.84 10.96 -2.45
CA THR A 94 11.11 10.23 -2.29
C THR A 94 10.86 8.74 -2.05
N LEU A 95 9.90 8.39 -1.20
CA LEU A 95 9.56 6.98 -0.97
C LEU A 95 8.92 6.33 -2.19
N ARG A 96 8.09 7.05 -2.96
CA ARG A 96 7.54 6.53 -4.23
C ARG A 96 8.66 6.20 -5.23
N VAL A 97 9.62 7.11 -5.37
CA VAL A 97 10.80 6.91 -6.23
C VAL A 97 11.63 5.73 -5.73
N LEU A 98 11.82 5.61 -4.42
CA LEU A 98 12.49 4.45 -3.83
C LEU A 98 11.76 3.15 -4.19
N MET A 99 10.45 3.07 -3.98
CA MET A 99 9.65 1.87 -4.28
C MET A 99 9.74 1.51 -5.77
N PHE A 100 9.72 2.51 -6.66
CA PHE A 100 10.02 2.32 -8.08
C PHE A 100 11.42 1.74 -8.31
N VAL A 101 12.47 2.32 -7.71
CA VAL A 101 13.85 1.86 -7.87
C VAL A 101 14.02 0.44 -7.37
N ILE A 102 13.49 0.09 -6.20
CA ILE A 102 13.62 -1.27 -5.67
C ILE A 102 12.78 -2.27 -6.45
N SER A 103 11.59 -1.90 -6.97
CA SER A 103 10.85 -2.77 -7.91
C SER A 103 11.69 -2.99 -9.17
N PHE A 104 12.20 -1.94 -9.80
CA PHE A 104 13.01 -2.06 -11.01
C PHE A 104 14.31 -2.84 -10.80
N VAL A 105 15.03 -2.60 -9.70
CA VAL A 105 16.35 -3.20 -9.45
C VAL A 105 16.21 -4.59 -8.84
N LEU A 106 15.37 -4.79 -7.82
CA LEU A 106 15.33 -6.04 -7.07
C LEU A 106 14.32 -7.03 -7.66
N GLU A 107 13.14 -6.60 -8.08
CA GLU A 107 12.10 -7.49 -8.62
C GLU A 107 12.51 -8.03 -10.00
N ASP A 108 12.85 -7.13 -10.93
CA ASP A 108 13.20 -7.52 -12.30
C ASP A 108 14.52 -8.32 -12.31
N TRP A 109 15.48 -8.00 -11.42
CA TRP A 109 16.69 -8.82 -11.26
C TRP A 109 16.38 -10.20 -10.66
N ALA A 110 15.53 -10.31 -9.64
CA ALA A 110 15.15 -11.61 -9.12
C ALA A 110 14.53 -12.50 -10.21
N LEU A 111 13.70 -11.94 -11.11
CA LEU A 111 13.20 -12.68 -12.28
C LEU A 111 14.32 -13.12 -13.22
N HIS A 112 15.35 -12.29 -13.41
CA HIS A 112 16.51 -12.63 -14.22
C HIS A 112 17.31 -13.81 -13.67
N GLU A 113 17.45 -13.90 -12.35
CA GLU A 113 18.12 -14.99 -11.64
C GLU A 113 17.28 -16.28 -11.60
N LEU A 114 15.97 -16.15 -11.35
CA LEU A 114 15.04 -17.28 -11.26
C LEU A 114 14.78 -17.95 -12.62
N ILE A 115 15.04 -17.26 -13.74
CA ILE A 115 14.75 -17.76 -15.09
C ILE A 115 16.06 -18.01 -15.87
N PRO A 116 16.54 -19.27 -15.90
CA PRO A 116 17.75 -19.61 -16.66
C PRO A 116 17.60 -19.42 -18.17
N SER A 117 16.41 -19.70 -18.73
CA SER A 117 16.18 -19.65 -20.17
C SER A 117 16.05 -18.20 -20.67
N PRO A 118 16.94 -17.71 -21.55
CA PRO A 118 16.88 -16.32 -22.02
C PRO A 118 15.61 -16.00 -22.82
N LYS A 119 15.08 -16.98 -23.57
CA LYS A 119 13.82 -16.83 -24.32
C LYS A 119 12.63 -16.65 -23.38
N HIS A 120 12.51 -17.51 -22.36
CA HIS A 120 11.45 -17.43 -21.35
C HIS A 120 11.55 -16.14 -20.54
N ARG A 121 12.78 -15.75 -20.18
CA ARG A 121 13.06 -14.56 -19.38
C ARG A 121 12.55 -13.29 -20.04
N ARG A 122 12.81 -13.12 -21.34
CA ARG A 122 12.33 -11.95 -22.11
C ARG A 122 10.82 -11.81 -22.06
N VAL A 123 10.09 -12.92 -22.17
CA VAL A 123 8.62 -12.93 -22.14
C VAL A 123 8.11 -12.64 -20.73
N ALA A 124 8.65 -13.33 -19.73
CA ALA A 124 8.24 -13.17 -18.33
C ALA A 124 8.45 -11.74 -17.83
N VAL A 125 9.62 -11.14 -18.09
CA VAL A 125 9.93 -9.77 -17.69
C VAL A 125 8.99 -8.77 -18.38
N LEU A 126 8.70 -8.95 -19.67
CA LEU A 126 7.73 -8.08 -20.35
C LEU A 126 6.30 -8.23 -19.80
N LEU A 127 5.89 -9.45 -19.44
CA LEU A 127 4.56 -9.69 -18.90
C LEU A 127 4.41 -9.08 -17.50
N VAL A 128 5.41 -9.25 -16.63
CA VAL A 128 5.44 -8.59 -15.31
C VAL A 128 5.52 -7.07 -15.46
N ALA A 129 6.44 -6.56 -16.29
CA ALA A 129 6.61 -5.12 -16.48
C ALA A 129 5.41 -4.43 -17.15
N SER A 130 4.50 -5.17 -17.78
CA SER A 130 3.25 -4.64 -18.36
C SER A 130 2.01 -4.89 -17.49
N SER A 131 2.19 -5.43 -16.28
CA SER A 131 1.12 -5.59 -15.31
C SER A 131 0.81 -4.26 -14.62
N TYR A 132 -0.48 -3.91 -14.53
CA TYR A 132 -0.93 -2.74 -13.79
C TYR A 132 -0.59 -2.85 -12.30
N VAL A 133 -0.52 -4.06 -11.75
CA VAL A 133 -0.10 -4.32 -10.37
C VAL A 133 1.33 -3.86 -10.14
N THR A 134 2.21 -4.15 -11.10
CA THR A 134 3.61 -3.71 -11.07
C THR A 134 3.73 -2.20 -11.27
N TRP A 135 2.84 -1.56 -12.05
CA TRP A 135 2.82 -0.11 -12.19
C TRP A 135 2.32 0.63 -10.94
N THR A 136 1.32 0.05 -10.28
CA THR A 136 0.58 0.67 -9.18
C THR A 136 1.05 0.10 -7.85
N TYR A 137 0.42 -0.96 -7.31
CA TYR A 137 0.75 -1.53 -6.00
C TYR A 137 2.25 -1.68 -5.71
N GLN A 138 3.05 -2.21 -6.65
CA GLN A 138 4.47 -2.49 -6.41
C GLN A 138 5.35 -1.23 -6.32
N THR A 139 4.88 -0.08 -6.83
CA THR A 139 5.54 1.23 -6.70
C THR A 139 5.00 2.06 -5.53
N HIS A 140 3.96 1.57 -4.86
CA HIS A 140 3.41 2.14 -3.64
C HIS A 140 4.12 1.60 -2.40
N THR A 141 4.11 2.34 -1.29
CA THR A 141 4.82 1.98 -0.05
C THR A 141 4.10 0.92 0.78
N PHE A 142 3.61 -0.15 0.14
CA PHE A 142 3.00 -1.28 0.84
C PHE A 142 4.04 -2.24 1.42
N SER A 143 3.77 -2.72 2.63
CA SER A 143 4.46 -3.90 3.19
C SER A 143 4.27 -5.14 2.32
N ASN A 144 3.16 -5.26 1.58
CA ASN A 144 2.94 -6.31 0.58
C ASN A 144 3.93 -6.22 -0.59
N SER A 145 4.26 -5.01 -1.04
CA SER A 145 5.23 -4.79 -2.12
C SER A 145 6.64 -5.16 -1.66
N VAL A 146 6.98 -4.86 -0.40
CA VAL A 146 8.21 -5.35 0.23
C VAL A 146 8.21 -6.87 0.32
N GLU A 147 7.11 -7.49 0.76
CA GLU A 147 6.96 -8.95 0.83
C GLU A 147 7.20 -9.60 -0.54
N THR A 148 6.68 -9.04 -1.64
CA THR A 148 6.95 -9.50 -3.01
C THR A 148 8.46 -9.61 -3.29
N LEU A 149 9.23 -8.58 -2.92
CA LEU A 149 10.68 -8.55 -3.12
C LEU A 149 11.38 -9.60 -2.26
N VAL A 150 11.01 -9.69 -0.98
CA VAL A 150 11.59 -10.65 -0.04
C VAL A 150 11.30 -12.08 -0.51
N VAL A 151 10.07 -12.40 -0.92
CA VAL A 151 9.71 -13.71 -1.48
C VAL A 151 10.56 -14.01 -2.71
N ALA A 152 10.64 -13.08 -3.67
CA ALA A 152 11.39 -13.29 -4.90
C ALA A 152 12.88 -13.60 -4.62
N TRP A 153 13.51 -12.84 -3.73
CA TRP A 153 14.92 -13.08 -3.35
C TRP A 153 15.11 -14.32 -2.48
N SER A 154 14.17 -14.67 -1.61
CA SER A 154 14.19 -15.96 -0.91
C SER A 154 14.17 -17.12 -1.90
N LEU A 155 13.37 -17.05 -2.97
CA LEU A 155 13.36 -18.08 -4.01
C LEU A 155 14.70 -18.14 -4.76
N VAL A 156 15.34 -16.99 -5.04
CA VAL A 156 16.67 -16.94 -5.65
C VAL A 156 17.68 -17.65 -4.74
N LEU A 157 17.68 -17.35 -3.45
CA LEU A 157 18.57 -17.94 -2.46
C LEU A 157 18.31 -19.45 -2.30
N ILE A 158 17.05 -19.88 -2.25
CA ILE A 158 16.69 -21.30 -2.22
C ILE A 158 17.24 -22.02 -3.46
N GLN A 159 17.10 -21.44 -4.65
CA GLN A 159 17.63 -22.02 -5.88
C GLN A 159 19.16 -22.12 -5.86
N ARG A 160 19.86 -21.10 -5.30
CA ARG A 160 21.32 -21.10 -5.15
C ARG A 160 21.82 -22.13 -4.15
N VAL A 161 21.14 -22.28 -3.01
CA VAL A 161 21.47 -23.30 -1.98
C VAL A 161 21.21 -24.71 -2.53
N ALA A 162 20.14 -24.89 -3.30
CA ALA A 162 19.79 -26.18 -3.88
C ALA A 162 20.64 -26.56 -5.12
N ASP A 163 21.36 -25.62 -5.72
CA ASP A 163 22.21 -25.91 -6.88
C ASP A 163 23.55 -26.53 -6.42
N PRO A 164 23.84 -27.80 -6.76
CA PRO A 164 25.07 -28.47 -6.35
C PRO A 164 26.34 -27.82 -6.95
N ARG A 165 26.21 -27.05 -8.03
CA ARG A 165 27.33 -26.36 -8.70
C ARG A 165 27.77 -25.09 -7.97
N GLN A 166 26.93 -24.55 -7.10
CA GLN A 166 27.25 -23.34 -6.33
C GLN A 166 28.19 -23.67 -5.17
N ARG A 167 29.32 -22.94 -5.12
CA ARG A 167 30.30 -23.03 -4.02
C ARG A 167 29.87 -22.23 -2.78
N SER A 168 29.07 -21.17 -2.96
CA SER A 168 28.58 -20.26 -1.90
C SER A 168 27.29 -20.72 -1.21
N CYS A 169 27.15 -22.03 -0.97
CA CYS A 169 25.98 -22.63 -0.34
C CYS A 169 25.75 -22.06 1.07
N VAL A 170 26.80 -21.99 1.89
CA VAL A 170 26.74 -21.46 3.26
C VAL A 170 26.31 -20.00 3.27
N LEU A 171 26.97 -19.14 2.50
CA LEU A 171 26.60 -17.72 2.42
C LEU A 171 25.15 -17.52 1.98
N SER A 172 24.69 -18.27 0.98
CA SER A 172 23.30 -18.18 0.51
C SER A 172 22.30 -18.64 1.59
N ALA A 173 22.66 -19.66 2.38
CA ALA A 173 21.85 -20.13 3.49
C ALA A 173 21.84 -19.13 4.68
N THR A 174 22.99 -18.51 5.00
CA THR A 174 23.10 -17.42 5.98
C THR A 174 22.18 -16.25 5.60
N VAL A 175 22.29 -15.76 4.35
CA VAL A 175 21.48 -14.65 3.86
C VAL A 175 20.00 -15.03 3.81
N LEU A 176 19.66 -16.28 3.46
CA LEU A 176 18.29 -16.77 3.51
C LEU A 176 17.70 -16.74 4.92
N GLY A 177 18.50 -17.03 5.95
CA GLY A 177 18.09 -16.90 7.35
C GLY A 177 17.72 -15.45 7.72
N ILE A 178 18.57 -14.49 7.35
CA ILE A 178 18.33 -13.05 7.60
C ILE A 178 17.08 -12.57 6.85
N VAL A 179 17.00 -12.85 5.54
CA VAL A 179 15.88 -12.44 4.68
C VAL A 179 14.58 -13.12 5.12
N GLY A 180 14.65 -14.37 5.59
CA GLY A 180 13.50 -15.10 6.11
C GLY A 180 12.90 -14.45 7.36
N VAL A 181 13.74 -14.06 8.31
CA VAL A 181 13.30 -13.34 9.51
C VAL A 181 12.75 -11.96 9.14
N PHE A 182 13.46 -11.22 8.28
CA PHE A 182 12.98 -9.93 7.76
C PHE A 182 11.58 -10.06 7.13
N GLY A 183 11.34 -11.11 6.34
CA GLY A 183 10.05 -11.40 5.74
C GLY A 183 8.94 -11.65 6.77
N VAL A 184 9.21 -12.48 7.79
CA VAL A 184 8.25 -12.79 8.86
C VAL A 184 7.88 -11.55 9.67
N PHE A 185 8.85 -10.70 10.00
CA PHE A 185 8.60 -9.45 10.73
C PHE A 185 7.93 -8.38 9.86
N ASN A 186 8.17 -8.37 8.54
CA ASN A 186 7.44 -7.52 7.60
C ASN A 186 5.96 -7.92 7.50
N ARG A 187 5.68 -9.22 7.28
CA ARG A 187 4.31 -9.76 7.25
C ARG A 187 4.27 -11.23 7.66
N ILE A 188 3.28 -11.60 8.47
CA ILE A 188 3.02 -13.01 8.86
C ILE A 188 2.61 -13.90 7.68
N THR A 189 2.23 -13.31 6.56
CA THR A 189 1.85 -14.02 5.33
C THR A 189 3.06 -14.57 4.58
N PHE A 190 4.26 -14.05 4.81
CA PHE A 190 5.47 -14.36 4.05
C PHE A 190 5.83 -15.86 4.03
N PRO A 191 5.81 -16.60 5.16
CA PRO A 191 6.11 -18.03 5.17
C PRO A 191 5.22 -18.87 4.25
N ALA A 192 3.99 -18.44 4.00
CA ALA A 192 3.05 -19.14 3.11
C ALA A 192 3.64 -19.37 1.71
N PHE A 193 4.45 -18.43 1.22
CA PHE A 193 5.10 -18.52 -0.09
C PHE A 193 6.32 -19.45 -0.11
N LEU A 194 6.89 -19.77 1.06
CA LEU A 194 8.11 -20.58 1.18
C LEU A 194 7.87 -22.02 1.61
N VAL A 195 6.65 -22.39 2.06
CA VAL A 195 6.34 -23.76 2.49
C VAL A 195 6.77 -24.79 1.45
N VAL A 196 6.24 -24.72 0.22
CA VAL A 196 6.56 -25.70 -0.82
C VAL A 196 8.00 -25.55 -1.37
N PRO A 197 8.48 -24.35 -1.74
CA PRO A 197 9.87 -24.17 -2.18
C PRO A 197 10.92 -24.61 -1.15
N GLY A 198 10.66 -24.39 0.14
CA GLY A 198 11.56 -24.70 1.25
C GLY A 198 11.83 -26.19 1.41
N LEU A 199 10.88 -27.05 1.03
CA LEU A 199 11.09 -28.51 1.05
C LEU A 199 12.28 -28.95 0.18
N ARG A 200 12.66 -28.17 -0.83
CA ARG A 200 13.85 -28.45 -1.67
C ARG A 200 15.16 -28.34 -0.90
N LEU A 201 15.17 -27.68 0.25
CA LEU A 201 16.36 -27.53 1.08
C LEU A 201 16.62 -28.74 1.98
N LEU A 202 15.59 -29.56 2.28
CA LEU A 202 15.73 -30.71 3.18
C LEU A 202 16.83 -31.69 2.75
N PRO A 203 16.89 -32.13 1.47
CA PRO A 203 17.97 -33.03 1.03
C PRO A 203 19.35 -32.36 1.05
N VAL A 204 19.40 -31.04 0.87
CA VAL A 204 20.65 -30.26 0.90
C VAL A 204 21.20 -30.21 2.31
N PHE A 205 20.35 -29.90 3.30
CA PHE A 205 20.75 -29.82 4.70
C PHE A 205 21.12 -31.19 5.28
N TRP A 206 20.49 -32.26 4.81
CA TRP A 206 20.90 -33.62 5.17
C TRP A 206 22.33 -33.93 4.71
N LYS A 207 22.70 -33.51 3.49
CA LYS A 207 24.05 -33.73 2.93
C LYS A 207 25.08 -32.73 3.42
N ARG A 208 24.66 -31.51 3.78
CA ARG A 208 25.51 -30.37 4.15
C ARG A 208 24.92 -29.66 5.39
N PRO A 209 25.00 -30.28 6.58
CA PRO A 209 24.38 -29.75 7.79
C PRO A 209 24.96 -28.39 8.22
N THR A 210 26.20 -28.08 7.84
CA THR A 210 26.81 -26.77 8.10
C THR A 210 25.98 -25.61 7.54
N SER A 211 25.37 -25.77 6.36
CA SER A 211 24.52 -24.73 5.78
C SER A 211 23.25 -24.48 6.61
N LEU A 212 22.70 -25.53 7.23
CA LEU A 212 21.57 -25.40 8.16
C LEU A 212 22.02 -24.66 9.42
N VAL A 213 23.17 -25.01 10.00
CA VAL A 213 23.71 -24.34 11.20
C VAL A 213 23.85 -22.84 10.97
N TYR A 214 24.50 -22.42 9.88
CA TYR A 214 24.66 -20.99 9.57
C TYR A 214 23.35 -20.27 9.27
N LEU A 215 22.39 -20.93 8.61
CA LEU A 215 21.05 -20.40 8.43
C LEU A 215 20.37 -20.17 9.78
N THR A 216 20.41 -21.17 10.67
CA THR A 216 19.77 -21.08 11.99
C THR A 216 20.42 -20.04 12.88
N LEU A 217 21.75 -19.92 12.87
CA LEU A 217 22.48 -18.91 13.65
C LEU A 217 22.15 -17.50 13.14
N ALA A 218 22.14 -17.30 11.83
CA ALA A 218 21.79 -16.01 11.24
C ALA A 218 20.33 -15.63 11.52
N ALA A 219 19.41 -16.58 11.39
CA ALA A 219 18.00 -16.37 11.73
C ALA A 219 17.82 -16.07 13.23
N ALA A 220 18.48 -16.80 14.13
CA ALA A 220 18.40 -16.56 15.57
C ALA A 220 18.93 -15.16 15.92
N LEU A 221 20.10 -14.78 15.41
CA LEU A 221 20.68 -13.46 15.65
C LEU A 221 19.79 -12.33 15.12
N THR A 222 19.26 -12.48 13.90
CA THR A 222 18.35 -11.48 13.30
C THR A 222 17.06 -11.38 14.09
N THR A 223 16.54 -12.50 14.61
CA THR A 223 15.32 -12.52 15.43
C THR A 223 15.53 -11.79 16.75
N VAL A 224 16.68 -11.99 17.41
CA VAL A 224 17.02 -11.24 18.64
C VAL A 224 17.11 -9.74 18.36
N ILE A 225 17.73 -9.33 17.25
CA ILE A 225 17.81 -7.92 16.84
C ILE A 225 16.41 -7.36 16.57
N ALA A 226 15.57 -8.09 15.84
CA ALA A 226 14.22 -7.65 15.50
C ALA A 226 13.34 -7.48 16.74
N ILE A 227 13.33 -8.47 17.65
CA ILE A 227 12.63 -8.39 18.93
C ILE A 227 13.16 -7.25 19.77
N GLY A 228 14.48 -7.03 19.79
CA GLY A 228 15.08 -5.94 20.55
C GLY A 228 14.70 -4.56 20.03
N LEU A 229 14.67 -4.37 18.71
CA LEU A 229 14.22 -3.12 18.11
C LEU A 229 12.73 -2.86 18.34
N ASP A 230 11.89 -3.87 18.21
CA ASP A 230 10.46 -3.76 18.48
C ASP A 230 10.22 -3.46 19.97
N THR A 231 10.86 -4.20 20.87
CA THR A 231 10.73 -4.01 22.33
C THR A 231 11.20 -2.61 22.73
N ALA A 232 12.32 -2.13 22.19
CA ALA A 232 12.80 -0.77 22.45
C ALA A 232 11.85 0.32 21.93
N PHE A 233 11.16 0.08 20.81
CA PHE A 233 10.21 1.03 20.25
C PHE A 233 8.92 1.14 21.09
N TYR A 234 8.43 0.02 21.63
CA TYR A 234 7.18 -0.01 22.40
C TYR A 234 7.36 0.31 23.88
N LEU A 235 8.59 0.27 24.40
CA LEU A 235 8.87 0.66 25.77
C LEU A 235 8.99 2.19 25.90
N PRO A 236 8.50 2.78 27.01
CA PRO A 236 8.59 4.22 27.25
C PRO A 236 10.01 4.69 27.64
N GLY A 237 10.94 3.77 27.89
CA GLY A 237 12.30 4.06 28.35
C GLY A 237 13.35 3.16 27.70
N PRO A 238 14.63 3.34 28.05
CA PRO A 238 15.72 2.55 27.48
C PRO A 238 15.55 1.07 27.81
N ILE A 239 15.78 0.22 26.82
CA ILE A 239 15.63 -1.23 26.92
C ILE A 239 16.69 -1.85 27.84
N THR A 240 16.27 -2.79 28.70
CA THR A 240 17.17 -3.60 29.52
C THR A 240 17.18 -5.07 29.09
N TRP A 241 18.22 -5.82 29.49
CA TRP A 241 18.28 -7.28 29.26
C TRP A 241 17.13 -8.02 29.94
N THR A 242 16.67 -7.54 31.09
CA THR A 242 15.52 -8.09 31.81
C THR A 242 14.22 -7.92 31.02
N ASP A 243 14.04 -6.79 30.32
CA ASP A 243 12.84 -6.56 29.50
C ASP A 243 12.80 -7.52 28.31
N LEU A 244 13.95 -7.75 27.65
CA LEU A 244 14.06 -8.70 26.55
C LEU A 244 13.71 -10.14 26.95
N ILE A 245 13.94 -10.51 28.21
CA ILE A 245 13.67 -11.86 28.72
C ILE A 245 12.23 -11.97 29.23
N HIS A 246 11.76 -11.00 30.01
CA HIS A 246 10.48 -11.09 30.72
C HIS A 246 9.30 -10.47 29.96
N LYS A 247 9.54 -9.48 29.10
CA LYS A 247 8.50 -8.76 28.35
C LYS A 247 8.90 -8.50 26.89
N PRO A 248 9.35 -9.51 26.13
CA PRO A 248 9.69 -9.32 24.72
C PRO A 248 8.44 -9.01 23.89
N VAL A 249 8.52 -7.98 23.05
CA VAL A 249 7.48 -7.70 22.06
C VAL A 249 7.78 -8.51 20.80
N ILE A 250 7.06 -9.62 20.62
CA ILE A 250 7.21 -10.52 19.46
C ILE A 250 6.05 -10.26 18.49
N THR A 251 6.20 -9.24 17.66
CA THR A 251 5.13 -8.73 16.79
C THR A 251 4.56 -9.78 15.82
N PRO A 252 5.33 -10.70 15.20
CA PRO A 252 4.73 -11.73 14.33
C PRO A 252 3.85 -12.71 15.10
N LEU A 253 4.21 -13.03 16.36
CA LEU A 253 3.43 -13.92 17.20
C LEU A 253 2.12 -13.25 17.65
N ASN A 254 2.19 -11.98 18.04
CA ASN A 254 1.00 -11.20 18.39
C ASN A 254 0.05 -11.08 17.21
N ASN A 255 0.59 -10.81 16.03
CA ASN A 255 -0.17 -10.70 14.78
C ASN A 255 -0.84 -12.04 14.41
N PHE A 256 -0.12 -13.15 14.55
CA PHE A 256 -0.70 -14.48 14.34
C PHE A 256 -1.83 -14.79 15.32
N LYS A 257 -1.65 -14.52 16.61
CA LYS A 257 -2.69 -14.70 17.64
C LYS A 257 -3.93 -13.85 17.34
N TYR A 258 -3.73 -12.59 16.96
CA TYR A 258 -4.82 -11.68 16.60
C TYR A 258 -5.63 -12.20 15.42
N ASN A 259 -4.96 -12.61 14.33
CA ASN A 259 -5.61 -13.08 13.10
C ASN A 259 -6.12 -14.53 13.16
N SER A 260 -5.80 -15.28 14.22
CA SER A 260 -6.36 -16.62 14.44
C SER A 260 -7.79 -16.57 15.01
N ALA A 261 -8.19 -15.44 15.59
CA ALA A 261 -9.54 -15.24 16.14
C ALA A 261 -10.48 -14.69 15.07
N THR A 262 -11.56 -15.42 14.77
CA THR A 262 -12.56 -15.03 13.75
C THR A 262 -13.28 -13.74 14.11
N GLU A 263 -13.44 -13.44 15.40
CA GLU A 263 -14.06 -12.21 15.90
C GLU A 263 -13.26 -10.97 15.50
N ASN A 264 -11.93 -11.07 15.54
CA ASN A 264 -11.04 -10.00 15.10
C ASN A 264 -11.10 -9.84 13.58
N LEU A 265 -11.11 -10.95 12.83
CA LEU A 265 -11.22 -10.90 11.36
C LEU A 265 -12.54 -10.28 10.89
N ALA A 266 -13.63 -10.51 11.64
CA ALA A 266 -14.94 -9.95 11.31
C ALA A 266 -14.95 -8.41 11.32
N GLN A 267 -14.08 -7.77 12.11
CA GLN A 267 -13.91 -6.31 12.12
C GLN A 267 -13.34 -5.77 10.81
N HIS A 268 -12.62 -6.60 10.06
CA HIS A 268 -11.98 -6.25 8.78
C HIS A 268 -12.70 -6.84 7.56
N GLY A 269 -13.82 -7.53 7.78
CA GLY A 269 -14.62 -8.16 6.72
C GLY A 269 -14.25 -9.61 6.47
N LEU A 270 -15.26 -10.47 6.53
CA LEU A 270 -15.15 -11.91 6.23
C LEU A 270 -15.42 -12.18 4.75
N HIS A 271 -14.67 -13.13 4.21
CA HIS A 271 -14.70 -13.54 2.82
C HIS A 271 -14.81 -15.06 2.70
N PRO A 272 -15.53 -15.59 1.70
CA PRO A 272 -15.53 -17.01 1.40
C PRO A 272 -14.11 -17.52 1.08
N TRP A 273 -13.83 -18.79 1.40
CA TRP A 273 -12.51 -19.40 1.22
C TRP A 273 -12.01 -19.38 -0.25
N TYR A 274 -12.92 -19.30 -1.22
CA TYR A 274 -12.62 -19.24 -2.65
C TYR A 274 -12.39 -17.82 -3.20
N GLN A 275 -12.56 -16.76 -2.39
CA GLN A 275 -12.46 -15.36 -2.83
C GLN A 275 -11.11 -15.07 -3.49
N HIS A 276 -10.02 -15.57 -2.92
CA HIS A 276 -8.69 -15.44 -3.49
C HIS A 276 -8.57 -16.05 -4.89
N LEU A 277 -9.15 -17.23 -5.11
CA LEU A 277 -9.06 -17.94 -6.38
C LEU A 277 -9.98 -17.36 -7.45
N VAL A 278 -11.22 -17.03 -7.10
CA VAL A 278 -12.28 -16.67 -8.06
C VAL A 278 -12.40 -15.16 -8.26
N GLY A 279 -12.18 -14.36 -7.22
CA GLY A 279 -12.27 -12.89 -7.29
C GLY A 279 -10.90 -12.24 -7.46
N ASN A 280 -10.01 -12.44 -6.48
CA ASN A 280 -8.77 -11.68 -6.40
C ASN A 280 -7.77 -12.06 -7.50
N LEU A 281 -7.61 -13.35 -7.82
CA LEU A 281 -6.64 -13.79 -8.82
C LEU A 281 -6.99 -13.31 -10.24
N PRO A 282 -8.25 -13.39 -10.72
CA PRO A 282 -8.64 -12.75 -11.99
C PRO A 282 -8.52 -11.23 -11.96
N LEU A 283 -8.79 -10.57 -10.82
CA LEU A 283 -8.59 -9.14 -10.68
C LEU A 283 -7.11 -8.74 -10.83
N LEU A 284 -6.17 -9.52 -10.28
CA LEU A 284 -4.75 -9.20 -10.33
C LEU A 284 -4.07 -9.61 -11.65
N LEU A 285 -4.51 -10.71 -12.26
CA LEU A 285 -3.88 -11.30 -13.45
C LEU A 285 -4.66 -11.10 -14.75
N GLY A 286 -5.92 -10.65 -14.70
CA GLY A 286 -6.78 -10.50 -15.87
C GLY A 286 -6.80 -11.75 -16.76
N PRO A 287 -6.62 -11.62 -18.09
CA PRO A 287 -6.66 -12.77 -19.00
C PRO A 287 -5.50 -13.76 -18.78
N ALA A 288 -4.43 -13.38 -18.06
CA ALA A 288 -3.34 -14.30 -17.75
C ALA A 288 -3.73 -15.38 -16.73
N ALA A 289 -4.78 -15.15 -15.93
CA ALA A 289 -5.34 -16.17 -15.03
C ALA A 289 -5.76 -17.44 -15.81
N ALA A 290 -6.39 -17.28 -16.98
CA ALA A 290 -6.75 -18.41 -17.83
C ALA A 290 -5.51 -19.16 -18.35
N LEU A 291 -4.47 -18.44 -18.77
CA LEU A 291 -3.22 -19.06 -19.24
C LEU A 291 -2.46 -19.78 -18.12
N LEU A 292 -2.60 -19.36 -16.87
CA LEU A 292 -2.02 -20.06 -15.73
C LEU A 292 -2.58 -21.48 -15.59
N ILE A 293 -3.88 -21.66 -15.84
CA ILE A 293 -4.56 -22.95 -15.78
C ILE A 293 -4.24 -23.78 -17.03
N ILE A 294 -4.34 -23.19 -18.22
CA ILE A 294 -4.25 -23.92 -19.49
C ILE A 294 -2.80 -24.20 -19.89
N ARG A 295 -1.86 -23.28 -19.60
CA ARG A 295 -0.47 -23.36 -20.07
C ARG A 295 0.56 -23.03 -18.97
N PRO A 296 0.52 -23.69 -17.81
CA PRO A 296 1.51 -23.47 -16.77
C PRO A 296 2.90 -23.95 -17.19
N LYS A 297 3.92 -23.26 -16.69
CA LYS A 297 5.31 -23.70 -16.68
C LYS A 297 5.68 -24.07 -15.25
N LEU A 298 5.78 -25.37 -15.01
CA LEU A 298 6.27 -25.91 -13.75
C LEU A 298 7.64 -25.31 -13.42
N SER A 299 7.68 -24.60 -12.30
CA SER A 299 8.88 -23.92 -11.80
C SER A 299 8.74 -23.73 -10.29
N ILE A 300 9.85 -23.41 -9.61
CA ILE A 300 9.80 -23.09 -8.17
C ILE A 300 8.91 -21.87 -7.90
N ARG A 301 8.84 -20.92 -8.83
CA ARG A 301 7.99 -19.72 -8.76
C ARG A 301 6.51 -20.09 -8.75
N LEU A 302 6.10 -20.97 -9.66
CA LEU A 302 4.73 -21.47 -9.71
C LEU A 302 4.33 -22.11 -8.39
N TRP A 303 5.18 -23.02 -7.87
CA TRP A 303 4.90 -23.71 -6.61
C TRP A 303 4.88 -22.78 -5.40
N SER A 304 5.74 -21.75 -5.38
CA SER A 304 5.69 -20.69 -4.36
C SER A 304 4.38 -19.90 -4.40
N ALA A 305 3.94 -19.51 -5.60
CA ALA A 305 2.70 -18.77 -5.77
C ALA A 305 1.47 -19.61 -5.42
N VAL A 306 1.42 -20.89 -5.81
CA VAL A 306 0.36 -21.82 -5.40
C VAL A 306 0.37 -22.04 -3.89
N SER A 307 1.55 -22.19 -3.28
CA SER A 307 1.70 -22.32 -1.82
C SER A 307 1.10 -21.12 -1.09
N GLY A 308 1.46 -19.90 -1.49
CA GLY A 308 0.90 -18.67 -0.94
C GLY A 308 -0.61 -18.59 -1.15
N LEU A 309 -1.09 -18.87 -2.36
CA LEU A 309 -2.52 -18.84 -2.68
C LEU A 309 -3.32 -19.79 -1.78
N VAL A 310 -2.89 -21.06 -1.64
CA VAL A 310 -3.63 -22.07 -0.87
C VAL A 310 -3.62 -21.75 0.62
N VAL A 311 -2.45 -21.43 1.19
CA VAL A 311 -2.32 -21.17 2.63
C VAL A 311 -3.07 -19.90 3.02
N LEU A 312 -3.01 -18.83 2.23
CA LEU A 312 -3.74 -17.59 2.53
C LEU A 312 -5.25 -17.74 2.33
N SER A 313 -5.70 -18.62 1.42
CA SER A 313 -7.13 -18.95 1.25
C SER A 313 -7.75 -19.71 2.42
N ALA A 314 -6.94 -20.24 3.34
CA ALA A 314 -7.45 -20.87 4.56
C ALA A 314 -7.98 -19.85 5.58
N PHE A 315 -7.57 -18.58 5.50
CA PHE A 315 -8.02 -17.52 6.39
C PHE A 315 -9.24 -16.80 5.78
N GLN A 316 -10.18 -16.40 6.64
CA GLN A 316 -11.46 -15.80 6.23
C GLN A 316 -11.39 -14.29 5.94
N HIS A 317 -10.20 -13.69 5.92
CA HIS A 317 -10.00 -12.30 5.52
C HIS A 317 -9.11 -12.26 4.27
N GLN A 318 -9.73 -12.06 3.10
CA GLN A 318 -9.12 -12.32 1.79
C GLN A 318 -9.08 -11.08 0.90
N GLU A 319 -8.26 -10.11 1.26
CA GLU A 319 -8.04 -8.93 0.43
C GLU A 319 -7.10 -9.21 -0.74
N ALA A 320 -7.37 -8.61 -1.91
CA ALA A 320 -6.57 -8.84 -3.11
C ALA A 320 -5.07 -8.55 -2.89
N ARG A 321 -4.73 -7.53 -2.10
CA ARG A 321 -3.33 -7.14 -1.86
C ARG A 321 -2.49 -8.21 -1.16
N PHE A 322 -3.09 -9.15 -0.44
CA PHE A 322 -2.35 -10.26 0.18
C PHE A 322 -1.76 -11.22 -0.86
N LEU A 323 -2.29 -11.22 -2.09
CA LEU A 323 -1.78 -12.02 -3.19
C LEU A 323 -0.76 -11.28 -4.08
N LEU A 324 -0.34 -10.05 -3.74
CA LEU A 324 0.64 -9.31 -4.55
C LEU A 324 1.93 -10.11 -4.85
N PRO A 325 2.52 -10.87 -3.90
CA PRO A 325 3.70 -11.69 -4.19
C PRO A 325 3.44 -12.77 -5.24
N THR A 326 2.18 -13.21 -5.44
CA THR A 326 1.85 -14.21 -6.47
C THR A 326 1.96 -13.66 -7.89
N VAL A 327 1.81 -12.34 -8.09
CA VAL A 327 1.69 -11.73 -9.42
C VAL A 327 2.96 -11.94 -10.27
N PRO A 328 4.16 -11.51 -9.85
CA PRO A 328 5.36 -11.75 -10.65
C PRO A 328 5.70 -13.25 -10.77
N LEU A 329 5.34 -14.06 -9.76
CA LEU A 329 5.60 -15.49 -9.76
C LEU A 329 4.70 -16.27 -10.73
N PHE A 330 3.41 -15.95 -10.80
CA PHE A 330 2.47 -16.56 -11.74
C PHE A 330 2.71 -16.07 -13.16
N LEU A 331 2.86 -14.75 -13.38
CA LEU A 331 3.12 -14.20 -14.72
C LEU A 331 4.41 -14.75 -15.32
N SER A 332 5.47 -14.90 -14.51
CA SER A 332 6.73 -15.52 -14.96
C SER A 332 6.66 -17.05 -15.10
N SER A 333 5.54 -17.68 -14.76
CA SER A 333 5.29 -19.11 -14.84
C SER A 333 4.28 -19.50 -15.93
N ILE A 334 3.96 -18.61 -16.86
CA ILE A 334 3.03 -18.87 -17.98
C ILE A 334 3.80 -19.14 -19.28
N ARG A 335 3.27 -20.04 -20.14
CA ARG A 335 3.73 -20.20 -21.52
C ARG A 335 2.77 -19.51 -22.49
N MET A 336 3.32 -18.64 -23.34
CA MET A 336 2.51 -17.91 -24.32
C MET A 336 1.87 -18.85 -25.36
N PRO A 337 0.69 -18.48 -25.91
CA PRO A 337 0.08 -19.17 -27.04
C PRO A 337 1.05 -19.25 -28.24
N ARG A 338 1.04 -20.40 -28.93
CA ARG A 338 1.83 -20.60 -30.17
C ARG A 338 1.07 -20.14 -31.41
N ASN A 339 -0.26 -20.29 -31.39
CA ASN A 339 -1.13 -19.80 -32.45
C ASN A 339 -1.13 -18.27 -32.42
N GLN A 340 -0.78 -17.65 -33.55
CA GLN A 340 -0.65 -16.20 -33.66
C GLN A 340 -1.97 -15.48 -33.39
N THR A 341 -3.11 -15.98 -33.88
CA THR A 341 -4.43 -15.38 -33.65
C THR A 341 -4.78 -15.33 -32.17
N ILE A 342 -4.55 -16.42 -31.44
CA ILE A 342 -4.78 -16.48 -29.98
C ILE A 342 -3.80 -15.56 -29.25
N LEU A 343 -2.53 -15.51 -29.68
CA LEU A 343 -1.53 -14.62 -29.10
C LEU A 343 -1.90 -13.15 -29.29
N TYR A 344 -2.35 -12.75 -30.49
CA TYR A 344 -2.81 -11.39 -30.76
C TYR A 344 -4.04 -11.05 -29.92
N GLY A 345 -5.06 -11.92 -29.90
CA GLY A 345 -6.23 -11.73 -29.05
C GLY A 345 -5.88 -11.56 -27.57
N PHE A 346 -5.04 -12.47 -27.03
CA PHE A 346 -4.55 -12.36 -25.66
C PHE A 346 -3.81 -11.04 -25.42
N THR A 347 -2.91 -10.65 -26.32
CA THR A 347 -2.10 -9.44 -26.17
C THR A 347 -2.97 -8.18 -26.18
N THR A 348 -3.97 -8.11 -27.06
CA THR A 348 -4.92 -6.99 -27.12
C THR A 348 -5.73 -6.89 -25.83
N VAL A 349 -6.30 -8.00 -25.35
CA VAL A 349 -7.07 -8.03 -24.09
C VAL A 349 -6.17 -7.72 -22.89
N TRP A 350 -4.94 -8.25 -22.85
CA TRP A 350 -3.96 -7.97 -21.80
C TRP A 350 -3.60 -6.48 -21.73
N ILE A 351 -3.32 -5.85 -22.87
CA ILE A 351 -3.01 -4.41 -22.93
C ILE A 351 -4.23 -3.60 -22.48
N GLY A 352 -5.42 -3.89 -23.03
CA GLY A 352 -6.65 -3.18 -22.65
C GLY A 352 -6.95 -3.29 -21.15
N PHE A 353 -6.85 -4.50 -20.61
CA PHE A 353 -7.04 -4.77 -19.18
C PHE A 353 -6.08 -3.95 -18.30
N ASN A 354 -4.77 -4.00 -18.59
CA ASN A 354 -3.78 -3.31 -17.77
C ASN A 354 -3.84 -1.79 -17.93
N LEU A 355 -4.22 -1.26 -19.11
CA LEU A 355 -4.43 0.17 -19.29
C LEU A 355 -5.65 0.66 -18.52
N VAL A 356 -6.75 -0.09 -18.53
CA VAL A 356 -7.98 0.26 -17.79
C VAL A 356 -7.72 0.21 -16.29
N LEU A 357 -7.24 -0.92 -15.75
CA LEU A 357 -6.98 -1.04 -14.31
C LEU A 357 -5.80 -0.18 -13.85
N GLY A 358 -4.76 -0.03 -14.68
CA GLY A 358 -3.66 0.89 -14.39
C GLY A 358 -4.14 2.32 -14.26
N SER A 359 -4.99 2.78 -15.19
CA SER A 359 -5.57 4.13 -15.11
C SER A 359 -6.51 4.28 -13.92
N LEU A 360 -7.39 3.29 -13.70
CA LEU A 360 -8.34 3.31 -12.59
C LEU A 360 -7.59 3.35 -11.25
N MET A 361 -6.74 2.37 -10.97
CA MET A 361 -6.05 2.24 -9.68
C MET A 361 -4.93 3.27 -9.53
N GLY A 362 -4.16 3.50 -10.59
CA GLY A 362 -2.95 4.32 -10.54
C GLY A 362 -3.17 5.82 -10.73
N ILE A 363 -4.36 6.29 -11.11
CA ILE A 363 -4.66 7.71 -11.30
C ILE A 363 -5.93 8.12 -10.56
N TYR A 364 -7.02 7.36 -10.73
CA TYR A 364 -8.34 7.81 -10.28
C TYR A 364 -8.70 7.32 -8.88
N HIS A 365 -8.43 6.07 -8.54
CA HIS A 365 -8.81 5.46 -7.27
C HIS A 365 -8.24 6.28 -6.11
N GLN A 366 -9.15 6.98 -5.43
CA GLN A 366 -8.86 7.88 -4.32
C GLN A 366 -7.74 8.91 -4.60
N GLY A 367 -7.45 9.24 -5.87
CA GLY A 367 -6.30 10.07 -6.26
C GLY A 367 -6.31 11.52 -5.79
N GLY A 368 -7.46 11.99 -5.30
CA GLY A 368 -7.62 13.30 -4.66
C GLY A 368 -7.16 13.36 -3.19
N VAL A 369 -6.94 12.25 -2.50
CA VAL A 369 -6.66 12.24 -1.05
C VAL A 369 -5.34 12.93 -0.71
N VAL A 370 -4.24 12.52 -1.36
CA VAL A 370 -2.92 13.13 -1.15
C VAL A 370 -2.91 14.62 -1.54
N PRO A 371 -3.39 15.03 -2.73
CA PRO A 371 -3.51 16.44 -3.08
C PRO A 371 -4.41 17.24 -2.13
N GLY A 372 -5.50 16.65 -1.62
CA GLY A 372 -6.41 17.29 -0.67
C GLY A 372 -5.74 17.56 0.68
N GLN A 373 -4.93 16.64 1.17
CA GLN A 373 -4.10 16.87 2.37
C GLN A 373 -3.08 17.98 2.18
N VAL A 374 -2.42 18.04 1.02
CA VAL A 374 -1.49 19.14 0.69
C VAL A 374 -2.24 20.48 0.56
N PHE A 375 -3.46 20.48 0.03
CA PHE A 375 -4.29 21.68 0.01
C PHE A 375 -4.63 22.17 1.43
N LEU A 376 -5.09 21.27 2.31
CA LEU A 376 -5.41 21.59 3.71
C LEU A 376 -4.18 22.08 4.48
N SER A 377 -3.00 21.51 4.20
CA SER A 377 -1.74 21.95 4.82
C SER A 377 -1.39 23.40 4.46
N GLN A 378 -2.01 23.98 3.44
CA GLN A 378 -1.82 25.37 3.02
C GLN A 378 -2.93 26.33 3.51
N GLN A 379 -4.05 25.82 4.03
CA GLN A 379 -5.17 26.66 4.49
C GLN A 379 -4.93 27.19 5.92
N PRO A 380 -4.76 28.51 6.13
CA PRO A 380 -4.42 29.08 7.45
C PRO A 380 -5.58 29.00 8.46
N ASP A 381 -6.83 29.00 8.00
CA ASP A 381 -8.03 28.95 8.85
C ASP A 381 -8.45 27.51 9.20
N ALA A 382 -7.89 26.48 8.55
CA ALA A 382 -8.34 25.11 8.73
C ALA A 382 -8.03 24.55 10.12
N THR A 383 -9.08 24.37 10.93
CA THR A 383 -9.01 23.75 12.27
C THR A 383 -9.79 22.45 12.37
N GLN A 384 -10.79 22.24 11.50
CA GLN A 384 -11.53 20.98 11.39
C GLN A 384 -11.62 20.53 9.92
N ALA A 385 -11.32 19.26 9.65
CA ALA A 385 -11.51 18.65 8.33
C ALA A 385 -12.26 17.33 8.48
N ILE A 386 -13.41 17.22 7.81
CA ILE A 386 -14.23 16.01 7.76
C ILE A 386 -14.08 15.38 6.38
N TRP A 387 -13.61 14.13 6.35
CA TRP A 387 -13.42 13.35 5.13
C TRP A 387 -14.56 12.34 5.01
N TRP A 388 -15.45 12.53 4.04
CA TRP A 388 -16.64 11.72 3.83
C TRP A 388 -16.56 10.92 2.54
N LYS A 389 -16.89 9.62 2.58
CA LYS A 389 -16.79 8.69 1.44
C LYS A 389 -15.41 8.65 0.76
N THR A 390 -14.36 8.81 1.55
CA THR A 390 -12.97 8.68 1.11
C THR A 390 -12.22 7.75 2.04
N TYR A 391 -11.10 7.22 1.57
CA TYR A 391 -10.17 6.59 2.49
C TYR A 391 -9.60 7.57 3.50
N THR A 392 -9.22 7.04 4.66
CA THR A 392 -8.60 7.81 5.73
C THR A 392 -7.36 8.55 5.21
N PRO A 393 -7.27 9.87 5.33
CA PRO A 393 -6.13 10.61 4.81
C PRO A 393 -4.87 10.44 5.69
N PRO A 394 -3.66 10.51 5.11
CA PRO A 394 -2.40 10.53 5.85
C PRO A 394 -2.16 11.89 6.51
N ILE A 395 -2.25 11.94 7.85
CA ILE A 395 -2.19 13.22 8.59
C ILE A 395 -0.78 13.79 8.65
N TRP A 396 0.25 12.96 8.55
CA TRP A 396 1.64 13.40 8.51
C TRP A 396 1.96 14.32 7.31
N LEU A 397 1.11 14.32 6.27
CA LEU A 397 1.23 15.25 5.14
C LEU A 397 0.78 16.70 5.45
N LEU A 398 0.19 16.93 6.64
CA LEU A 398 -0.28 18.26 7.05
C LEU A 398 0.85 19.21 7.51
N ASN A 399 2.11 18.77 7.49
CA ASN A 399 3.29 19.60 7.77
C ASN A 399 3.17 20.38 9.10
N GLY A 400 2.95 19.67 10.20
CA GLY A 400 2.78 20.25 11.53
C GLY A 400 1.39 20.86 11.79
N LYS A 401 0.59 21.17 10.76
CA LYS A 401 -0.76 21.71 10.98
C LYS A 401 -1.70 20.78 11.72
N ASN A 402 -1.43 19.49 11.74
CA ASN A 402 -2.19 18.52 12.53
C ASN A 402 -2.13 18.74 14.05
N GLU A 403 -1.25 19.62 14.55
CA GLU A 403 -1.33 20.08 15.94
C GLU A 403 -2.58 20.92 16.22
N PHE A 404 -3.10 21.62 15.21
CA PHE A 404 -4.26 22.53 15.33
C PHE A 404 -5.44 22.14 14.44
N LEU A 405 -5.20 21.31 13.41
CA LEU A 405 -6.21 20.77 12.51
C LEU A 405 -6.62 19.36 12.94
N THR A 406 -7.84 19.24 13.46
CA THR A 406 -8.44 17.93 13.73
C THR A 406 -9.02 17.34 12.45
N THR A 407 -8.49 16.19 12.03
CA THR A 407 -9.01 15.44 10.87
C THR A 407 -9.91 14.31 11.34
N ARG A 408 -11.15 14.28 10.85
CA ARG A 408 -12.14 13.23 11.13
C ARG A 408 -12.42 12.45 9.86
N ASP A 409 -12.21 11.14 9.90
CA ASP A 409 -12.60 10.23 8.83
C ASP A 409 -13.96 9.63 9.17
N VAL A 410 -14.91 9.83 8.26
CA VAL A 410 -16.30 9.41 8.40
C VAL A 410 -16.78 8.69 7.14
N MET A 411 -15.91 7.90 6.51
CA MET A 411 -16.15 7.17 5.27
C MET A 411 -17.56 6.53 5.15
N GLY A 412 -18.02 5.81 6.18
CA GLY A 412 -19.30 5.09 6.21
C GLY A 412 -20.47 5.84 6.86
N LEU A 413 -20.30 7.11 7.25
CA LEU A 413 -21.33 7.86 7.96
C LEU A 413 -22.50 8.22 7.03
N LYS A 414 -23.74 8.09 7.54
CA LYS A 414 -24.93 8.54 6.81
C LYS A 414 -24.96 10.07 6.68
N GLY A 415 -25.53 10.57 5.59
CA GLY A 415 -25.55 12.01 5.30
C GLY A 415 -26.24 12.86 6.36
N GLU A 416 -27.33 12.38 6.95
CA GLU A 416 -28.08 13.11 8.00
C GLU A 416 -27.19 13.37 9.23
N VAL A 417 -26.49 12.34 9.69
CA VAL A 417 -25.55 12.43 10.82
C VAL A 417 -24.33 13.28 10.46
N LEU A 418 -23.89 13.24 9.19
CA LEU A 418 -22.84 14.13 8.69
C LEU A 418 -23.26 15.60 8.82
N LEU A 419 -24.49 15.96 8.42
CA LEU A 419 -24.98 17.34 8.54
C LEU A 419 -25.07 17.79 9.99
N GLU A 420 -25.50 16.93 10.89
CA GLU A 420 -25.54 17.22 12.33
C GLU A 420 -24.13 17.54 12.87
N GLN A 421 -23.14 16.70 12.53
CA GLN A 421 -21.76 16.94 12.92
C GLN A 421 -21.20 18.23 12.31
N LEU A 422 -21.48 18.49 11.03
CA LEU A 422 -21.09 19.73 10.37
C LEU A 422 -21.76 20.94 11.02
N TYR A 423 -23.02 20.85 11.43
CA TYR A 423 -23.72 21.94 12.11
C TYR A 423 -23.09 22.29 13.45
N GLY A 424 -22.64 21.27 14.20
CA GLY A 424 -21.91 21.45 15.46
C GLY A 424 -20.54 22.10 15.28
N LEU A 425 -19.87 21.82 14.16
CA LEU A 425 -18.50 22.29 13.89
C LEU A 425 -18.42 23.54 13.00
N ALA A 426 -19.49 23.87 12.26
CA ALA A 426 -19.51 24.99 11.34
C ALA A 426 -19.27 26.31 12.07
N THR A 427 -18.37 27.13 11.52
CA THR A 427 -18.08 28.45 12.06
C THR A 427 -19.18 29.44 11.70
N CYS A 428 -19.39 30.40 12.58
CA CYS A 428 -20.25 31.53 12.32
C CYS A 428 -19.63 32.39 11.23
N ASP A 429 -20.41 32.70 10.21
CA ASP A 429 -20.02 33.61 9.13
C ASP A 429 -21.11 34.68 9.07
N THR A 430 -20.86 35.83 9.70
CA THR A 430 -21.67 37.03 9.47
C THR A 430 -21.64 37.34 7.99
N PRO A 431 -22.70 37.82 7.33
CA PRO A 431 -22.71 38.06 5.88
C PRO A 431 -21.74 39.19 5.49
N ALA A 432 -20.44 38.90 5.54
CA ALA A 432 -19.34 39.78 5.24
C ALA A 432 -18.84 39.34 3.86
N ASP A 433 -19.35 40.08 2.89
CA ASP A 433 -18.84 40.29 1.54
C ASP A 433 -18.40 39.06 0.72
N ARG A 434 -19.00 38.93 -0.46
CA ARG A 434 -18.87 37.81 -1.40
C ARG A 434 -17.48 37.73 -2.08
N ARG A 435 -16.42 38.24 -1.45
CA ARG A 435 -15.06 38.26 -2.01
C ARG A 435 -14.40 36.90 -1.86
N ASN A 436 -13.58 36.53 -2.84
CA ASN A 436 -13.34 35.12 -3.10
C ASN A 436 -12.45 34.40 -2.03
N GLN A 437 -11.88 35.13 -1.07
CA GLN A 437 -10.86 34.62 -0.14
C GLN A 437 -10.86 35.24 1.28
N GLU A 438 -11.85 36.04 1.66
CA GLU A 438 -11.81 36.71 2.99
C GLU A 438 -11.89 35.75 4.18
N TYR A 439 -12.50 34.58 3.99
CA TYR A 439 -12.55 33.50 4.99
C TYR A 439 -11.15 33.03 5.44
N LEU A 440 -10.11 33.21 4.62
CA LEU A 440 -8.73 32.87 4.99
C LEU A 440 -8.17 33.78 6.11
N LYS A 441 -8.83 34.90 6.41
CA LYS A 441 -8.48 35.78 7.54
C LYS A 441 -9.08 35.28 8.85
N GLU A 442 -10.04 34.36 8.79
CA GLU A 442 -10.62 33.75 9.98
C GLU A 442 -9.58 32.87 10.68
N LYS A 443 -9.68 32.78 12.00
CA LYS A 443 -8.78 31.94 12.80
C LYS A 443 -9.17 30.47 12.78
N ASN A 444 -10.46 30.20 12.61
CA ASN A 444 -11.04 28.87 12.74
C ASN A 444 -11.86 28.56 11.51
N GLY A 445 -11.85 27.29 11.10
CA GLY A 445 -12.53 26.89 9.90
C GLY A 445 -12.72 25.41 9.76
N THR A 446 -13.92 25.08 9.29
CA THR A 446 -14.43 23.73 9.10
C THR A 446 -14.56 23.44 7.62
N TYR A 447 -13.94 22.34 7.21
CA TYR A 447 -13.89 21.87 5.84
C TYR A 447 -14.55 20.49 5.73
N LEU A 448 -15.44 20.34 4.75
CA LEU A 448 -15.93 19.05 4.29
C LEU A 448 -15.16 18.66 3.02
N ILE A 449 -14.61 17.45 3.01
CA ILE A 449 -13.95 16.86 1.86
C ILE A 449 -14.78 15.64 1.45
N ALA A 450 -15.36 15.66 0.26
CA ALA A 450 -16.13 14.53 -0.25
C ALA A 450 -16.06 14.41 -1.79
N PRO A 451 -16.34 13.20 -2.33
CA PRO A 451 -16.43 12.99 -3.76
C PRO A 451 -17.52 13.85 -4.40
N ALA A 452 -17.27 14.42 -5.57
CA ALA A 452 -18.28 15.12 -6.35
C ALA A 452 -19.40 14.19 -6.88
N SER A 453 -19.18 12.88 -6.84
CA SER A 453 -20.16 11.81 -7.10
C SER A 453 -21.16 11.60 -5.97
N ALA A 454 -20.95 12.20 -4.79
CA ALA A 454 -21.85 12.13 -3.64
C ALA A 454 -23.05 13.09 -3.82
N THR A 455 -23.97 12.72 -4.71
CA THR A 455 -25.17 13.49 -5.09
C THR A 455 -26.08 13.85 -3.92
N TRP A 456 -26.03 13.09 -2.82
CA TRP A 456 -26.78 13.38 -1.60
C TRP A 456 -26.53 14.79 -1.04
N LEU A 457 -25.34 15.37 -1.25
CA LEU A 457 -25.02 16.74 -0.83
C LEU A 457 -25.72 17.81 -1.66
N ASP A 458 -26.12 17.51 -2.91
CA ASP A 458 -26.55 18.51 -3.90
C ASP A 458 -27.67 19.45 -3.42
N PRO A 459 -28.72 18.97 -2.73
CA PRO A 459 -29.80 19.84 -2.23
C PRO A 459 -29.30 20.93 -1.27
N TYR A 460 -28.20 20.67 -0.58
CA TYR A 460 -27.62 21.59 0.42
C TYR A 460 -26.59 22.56 -0.17
N LEU A 461 -25.97 22.20 -1.31
CA LEU A 461 -24.93 23.02 -1.95
C LEU A 461 -25.45 24.34 -2.53
N SER A 462 -26.73 24.39 -2.92
CA SER A 462 -27.36 25.61 -3.44
C SER A 462 -27.75 26.62 -2.37
N ASN A 463 -27.66 26.26 -1.09
CA ASN A 463 -28.12 27.12 -0.01
C ASN A 463 -27.23 28.36 0.13
N LYS A 464 -27.80 29.51 -0.27
CA LYS A 464 -27.21 30.85 -0.09
C LYS A 464 -27.97 31.68 0.95
N GLY A 465 -28.98 31.08 1.59
CA GLY A 465 -29.83 31.72 2.58
C GLY A 465 -29.16 31.88 3.95
N LEU A 466 -29.92 32.40 4.91
CA LEU A 466 -29.48 32.58 6.30
C LEU A 466 -29.84 31.39 7.21
N GLU A 467 -30.53 30.39 6.68
CA GLU A 467 -30.93 29.21 7.46
C GLU A 467 -30.05 28.02 7.09
N GLY A 468 -29.59 27.27 8.10
CA GLY A 468 -28.81 26.05 7.91
C GLY A 468 -27.33 26.25 7.55
N LEU A 469 -26.74 25.20 6.97
CA LEU A 469 -25.35 25.19 6.54
C LEU A 469 -25.18 25.82 5.16
N ARG A 470 -24.06 26.53 4.98
CA ARG A 470 -23.60 27.06 3.70
C ARG A 470 -22.30 26.36 3.32
N PHE A 471 -22.24 25.92 2.06
CA PHE A 471 -21.11 25.21 1.50
C PHE A 471 -20.45 26.06 0.41
N ARG A 472 -19.19 26.43 0.62
CA ARG A 472 -18.40 27.15 -0.37
C ARG A 472 -17.33 26.24 -0.93
N GLU A 473 -17.42 25.90 -2.21
CA GLU A 473 -16.35 25.18 -2.88
C GLU A 473 -15.08 26.04 -2.92
N VAL A 474 -14.00 25.51 -2.34
CA VAL A 474 -12.70 26.19 -2.24
C VAL A 474 -11.59 25.44 -2.96
N TRP A 475 -11.79 24.15 -3.24
CA TRP A 475 -10.84 23.33 -3.96
C TRP A 475 -11.51 22.14 -4.64
N ARG A 476 -10.98 21.74 -5.80
CA ARG A 476 -11.44 20.57 -6.56
C ARG A 476 -10.29 19.87 -7.26
N TYR A 477 -10.29 18.54 -7.18
CA TYR A 477 -9.37 17.68 -7.90
C TYR A 477 -10.11 16.67 -8.77
N ARG A 478 -10.02 16.79 -10.09
CA ARG A 478 -10.84 16.00 -11.05
C ARG A 478 -10.44 14.53 -11.18
N LYS A 479 -9.23 14.14 -10.79
CA LYS A 479 -8.73 12.76 -10.95
C LYS A 479 -8.95 11.96 -9.66
N HIS A 480 -10.21 11.83 -9.26
CA HIS A 480 -10.60 11.06 -8.08
C HIS A 480 -11.87 10.26 -8.37
N LEU A 481 -11.87 9.00 -7.98
CA LEU A 481 -12.99 8.08 -7.98
C LEU A 481 -12.97 7.28 -6.68
N ASN A 482 -14.13 7.14 -6.05
CA ASN A 482 -14.32 6.20 -4.96
C ASN A 482 -15.00 4.94 -5.51
N LEU A 483 -14.41 3.76 -5.29
CA LEU A 483 -15.00 2.50 -5.75
C LEU A 483 -16.19 2.08 -4.89
N ASP A 484 -16.26 2.53 -3.64
CA ASP A 484 -17.40 2.24 -2.75
C ASP A 484 -18.65 3.07 -3.12
N ASP A 485 -18.51 4.06 -4.01
CA ASP A 485 -19.63 4.79 -4.60
C ASP A 485 -20.28 4.03 -5.79
N LEU A 486 -19.73 2.89 -6.20
CA LEU A 486 -20.23 2.06 -7.30
C LEU A 486 -21.40 1.17 -6.84
N ASP A 487 -22.54 1.78 -6.57
CA ASP A 487 -23.75 1.07 -6.18
C ASP A 487 -24.54 0.57 -7.40
N PHE A 488 -24.07 -0.53 -7.99
CA PHE A 488 -24.73 -1.12 -9.15
C PHE A 488 -26.06 -1.81 -8.82
N GLY A 489 -26.30 -2.10 -7.53
CA GLY A 489 -27.51 -2.79 -7.08
C GLY A 489 -28.71 -1.85 -7.04
N ASP A 490 -28.53 -0.67 -6.45
CA ASP A 490 -29.60 0.29 -6.26
C ASP A 490 -29.75 1.25 -7.46
N ASP A 491 -28.64 1.79 -7.98
CA ASP A 491 -28.67 2.77 -9.07
C ASP A 491 -28.71 2.11 -10.46
N GLY A 492 -28.31 0.84 -10.59
CA GLY A 492 -28.11 0.18 -11.88
C GLY A 492 -26.86 0.64 -12.63
N VAL A 493 -26.31 -0.23 -13.50
CA VAL A 493 -24.95 -0.07 -14.07
C VAL A 493 -24.73 1.28 -14.79
N TRP A 494 -25.65 1.70 -15.66
CA TRP A 494 -25.43 2.88 -16.49
C TRP A 494 -25.53 4.19 -15.71
N ASP A 495 -26.48 4.29 -14.78
CA ASP A 495 -26.67 5.49 -13.97
C ASP A 495 -25.54 5.64 -12.94
N THR A 496 -25.10 4.54 -12.32
CA THR A 496 -23.89 4.53 -11.49
C THR A 496 -22.67 5.04 -12.27
N LEU A 497 -22.44 4.51 -13.48
CA LEU A 497 -21.28 4.91 -14.30
C LEU A 497 -21.39 6.36 -14.77
N ALA A 498 -22.56 6.79 -15.22
CA ALA A 498 -22.80 8.18 -15.64
C ALA A 498 -22.55 9.15 -14.47
N ARG A 499 -23.02 8.82 -13.26
CA ARG A 499 -22.80 9.60 -12.04
C ARG A 499 -21.32 9.64 -11.67
N VAL A 500 -20.71 8.48 -11.46
CA VAL A 500 -19.35 8.35 -10.92
C VAL A 500 -18.29 8.87 -11.91
N ILE A 501 -18.43 8.58 -13.21
CA ILE A 501 -17.48 9.06 -14.23
C ILE A 501 -17.75 10.51 -14.61
N GLY A 502 -19.02 10.90 -14.77
CA GLY A 502 -19.42 12.24 -15.19
C GLY A 502 -19.14 13.31 -14.12
N ARG A 503 -19.31 12.94 -12.84
CA ARG A 503 -19.06 13.82 -11.69
C ARG A 503 -17.79 13.47 -10.92
N ARG A 504 -16.83 12.78 -11.56
CA ARG A 504 -15.58 12.40 -10.92
C ARG A 504 -14.84 13.61 -10.32
N GLY A 505 -14.21 13.38 -9.19
CA GLY A 505 -13.38 14.35 -8.51
C GLY A 505 -13.62 14.39 -7.01
N LEU A 506 -12.67 14.97 -6.29
CA LEU A 506 -12.76 15.26 -4.87
C LEU A 506 -12.89 16.76 -4.69
N VAL A 507 -13.79 17.19 -3.80
CA VAL A 507 -14.08 18.60 -3.58
C VAL A 507 -13.90 18.91 -2.10
N ALA A 508 -13.31 20.06 -1.81
CA ALA A 508 -13.31 20.63 -0.47
C ALA A 508 -14.28 21.81 -0.43
N TRP A 509 -15.21 21.75 0.52
CA TRP A 509 -16.12 22.84 0.84
C TRP A 509 -15.76 23.44 2.18
N ARG A 510 -15.61 24.75 2.23
CA ARG A 510 -15.63 25.50 3.49
C ARG A 510 -17.08 25.57 3.96
N VAL A 511 -17.32 25.10 5.18
CA VAL A 511 -18.67 24.99 5.75
C VAL A 511 -18.88 26.05 6.83
N THR A 512 -19.90 26.88 6.66
CA THR A 512 -20.26 27.95 7.59
C THR A 512 -21.76 27.91 7.90
N LYS A 513 -22.17 28.60 8.97
CA LYS A 513 -23.58 28.80 9.30
C LYS A 513 -23.83 30.26 9.69
N SER A 514 -25.06 30.70 9.55
CA SER A 514 -25.49 31.96 10.13
C SER A 514 -25.66 31.78 11.63
N CYS A 515 -25.14 32.72 12.41
CA CYS A 515 -25.30 32.74 13.85
C CYS A 515 -26.16 33.95 14.24
N PRO A 516 -27.05 33.80 15.24
CA PRO A 516 -27.70 34.96 15.84
C PRO A 516 -26.63 35.89 16.43
N ASN A 517 -26.83 37.20 16.26
CA ASN A 517 -25.96 38.24 16.81
C ASN A 517 -25.90 38.17 18.35
#